data_AF-A0A2C1KUC3-F1
#
_entry.id   AF-A0A2C1KUC3-F1
#
_cell.length_a   1.000
_cell.length_b   1.000
_cell.length_c   1.000
_cell.angle_alpha   90.00
_cell.angle_beta   90.00
_cell.angle_gamma   90.00
#
_symmetry.space_group_name_H-M   'P 1'
#
loop_
_entity.id
_entity.type
_entity.pdbx_description
1 polymer ?
#
loop_
_entity_poly.entity_id
_entity_poly.type
_entity_poly.pdbx_seq_one_letter_code
_entity_poly.pdbx_strand_id
1 'polypeptide(L)' 'MYKQIENNFKYHPPKDQETVSKHEGVRNECRHLANTLDTLLPDSREKSLAMTKLEEVMMWANAAIARN' A
#
# COMPACT_ATOMS: atom_id res chain seq x y z
N MET A 1 21.50 5.72 10.17
CA MET A 1 21.23 4.27 10.06
C MET A 1 20.41 3.75 11.24
N TYR A 2 20.92 3.76 12.48
CA TYR A 2 20.19 3.25 13.66
C TYR A 2 18.79 3.88 13.86
N LYS A 3 18.70 5.23 13.83
CA LYS A 3 17.40 5.94 13.95
C LYS A 3 16.36 5.58 12.87
N GLN A 4 16.81 5.25 11.66
CA GLN A 4 15.92 4.91 10.55
C GLN A 4 15.38 3.48 10.69
N ILE A 5 16.20 2.56 11.21
CA ILE A 5 15.76 1.20 11.55
C ILE A 5 14.70 1.29 12.65
N GLU A 6 14.99 1.96 13.77
CA GLU A 6 14.01 2.15 14.86
C GLU A 6 12.69 2.76 14.34
N ASN A 7 12.77 3.78 13.48
CA ASN A 7 11.57 4.36 12.89
C ASN A 7 10.83 3.39 11.95
N ASN A 8 11.55 2.57 11.17
CA ASN A 8 10.91 1.65 10.23
C ASN A 8 10.18 0.50 10.91
N PHE A 9 10.66 0.06 12.09
CA PHE A 9 10.12 -1.06 12.86
C PHE A 9 9.20 -0.62 14.02
N LYS A 10 9.11 0.67 14.31
CA LYS A 10 8.16 1.21 15.30
C LYS A 10 6.71 1.07 14.82
N TYR A 11 5.80 0.82 15.77
CA TYR A 11 4.36 0.95 15.52
C TYR A 11 3.97 2.43 15.41
N HIS A 12 3.36 2.80 14.29
CA HIS A 12 2.90 4.16 13.99
C HIS A 12 1.38 4.20 13.96
N PRO A 13 0.70 4.51 15.07
CA PRO A 13 -0.74 4.72 15.06
C PRO A 13 -1.09 6.01 14.29
N PRO A 14 -2.25 6.07 13.61
CA PRO A 14 -2.73 7.30 12.98
C PRO A 14 -2.87 8.42 14.03
N LYS A 15 -2.33 9.60 13.74
CA LYS A 15 -2.31 10.74 14.67
C LYS A 15 -3.56 11.60 14.58
N ASP A 16 -4.21 11.60 13.42
CA ASP A 16 -5.36 12.42 13.10
C ASP A 16 -6.26 11.76 12.04
N GLN A 17 -7.43 12.35 11.83
CA GLN A 17 -8.41 11.88 10.85
C GLN A 17 -7.90 11.99 9.41
N GLU A 18 -7.02 12.96 9.13
CA GLU A 18 -6.41 13.13 7.81
C GLU A 18 -5.51 11.95 7.45
N THR A 19 -4.70 11.48 8.40
CA THR A 19 -3.84 10.29 8.25
C THR A 19 -4.68 9.04 7.99
N VAL A 20 -5.79 8.89 8.72
CA VAL A 20 -6.75 7.79 8.49
C VAL A 20 -7.31 7.86 7.06
N SER A 21 -7.76 9.04 6.64
CA SER A 21 -8.31 9.24 5.30
C SER A 21 -7.29 8.99 4.19
N LYS A 22 -6.02 9.39 4.37
CA LYS A 22 -4.92 9.06 3.43
C LYS A 22 -4.73 7.56 3.28
N HIS A 23 -4.72 6.81 4.39
CA HIS A 23 -4.63 5.34 4.34
C HIS A 23 -5.82 4.71 3.61
N GLU A 24 -7.04 5.17 3.88
CA GLU A 24 -8.24 4.68 3.21
C GLU A 24 -8.20 4.99 1.71
N GLY A 25 -7.78 6.20 1.33
CA GLY A 25 -7.61 6.60 -0.07
C GLY A 25 -6.67 5.66 -0.82
N VAL A 26 -5.45 5.44 -0.30
CA VAL A 26 -4.47 4.52 -0.91
C VAL A 26 -5.03 3.10 -1.04
N ARG A 27 -5.68 2.58 0.00
CA ARG A 27 -6.27 1.24 -0.03
C ARG A 27 -7.40 1.13 -1.05
N ASN A 28 -8.23 2.16 -1.16
CA ASN A 28 -9.36 2.19 -2.10
C ASN A 28 -8.88 2.23 -3.55
N GLU A 29 -7.89 3.08 -3.86
CA GLU A 29 -7.31 3.15 -5.21
C GLU A 29 -6.61 1.85 -5.61
N CYS A 30 -5.80 1.26 -4.72
CA CYS A 30 -5.15 -0.02 -5.00
C CYS A 30 -6.18 -1.14 -5.21
N ARG A 31 -7.26 -1.19 -4.41
CA ARG A 31 -8.34 -2.16 -4.59
C ARG A 31 -9.08 -1.96 -5.91
N HIS A 32 -9.36 -0.71 -6.27
CA HIS A 32 -10.04 -0.39 -7.53
C HIS A 32 -9.22 -0.84 -8.74
N LEU A 33 -7.92 -0.52 -8.76
CA LEU A 33 -7.02 -0.98 -9.81
C LEU A 33 -6.88 -2.50 -9.82
N ALA A 34 -6.81 -3.16 -8.66
CA ALA A 34 -6.74 -4.62 -8.56
C ALA A 34 -7.93 -5.29 -9.23
N ASN A 35 -9.15 -4.82 -8.95
CA ASN A 35 -10.38 -5.31 -9.58
C ASN A 35 -10.37 -5.09 -11.11
N THR A 36 -9.86 -3.94 -11.55
CA THR A 36 -9.73 -3.61 -12.97
C THR A 36 -8.76 -4.56 -13.67
N LEU A 37 -7.59 -4.79 -13.10
CA LEU A 37 -6.59 -5.72 -13.64
C LEU A 37 -7.08 -7.16 -13.63
N ASP A 38 -7.78 -7.57 -12.58
CA ASP A 38 -8.35 -8.91 -12.50
C ASP A 38 -9.36 -9.20 -13.61
N THR A 39 -10.14 -8.17 -13.97
CA THR A 39 -11.13 -8.22 -15.05
C THR A 39 -10.48 -8.20 -16.44
N LEU A 40 -9.44 -7.41 -16.63
CA LEU A 40 -8.85 -7.16 -17.96
C LEU A 40 -7.77 -8.16 -18.36
N LEU A 41 -7.06 -8.74 -17.39
CA LEU A 41 -5.92 -9.61 -17.65
C LEU A 41 -6.34 -11.10 -17.66
N PRO A 42 -5.87 -11.90 -18.63
CA PRO A 42 -6.05 -13.35 -18.57
C PRO A 42 -5.26 -13.94 -17.40
N ASP A 43 -5.66 -15.13 -16.97
CA ASP A 43 -4.92 -15.84 -15.93
C ASP A 43 -3.53 -16.24 -16.44
N SER A 44 -2.51 -15.60 -15.88
CA SER A 44 -1.12 -15.76 -16.30
C SER A 44 -0.14 -15.42 -15.18
N ARG A 45 1.14 -15.72 -15.39
CA ARG A 45 2.22 -15.33 -14.47
C ARG A 45 2.32 -13.81 -14.35
N GLU A 46 2.13 -13.09 -15.45
CA GLU A 46 2.18 -11.63 -15.52
C GLU A 46 1.06 -11.00 -14.69
N LYS A 47 -0.16 -11.55 -14.74
CA LYS A 47 -1.28 -11.11 -13.88
C LYS A 47 -0.93 -11.29 -12.40
N SER A 48 -0.44 -12.47 -12.01
CA SER A 48 -0.03 -12.72 -10.62
C SER A 48 1.06 -11.74 -10.16
N LEU A 49 2.06 -11.49 -11.01
CA LEU A 49 3.11 -10.51 -10.70
C LEU A 49 2.56 -9.09 -10.59
N ALA A 50 1.65 -8.67 -11.48
CA ALA A 50 1.02 -7.36 -11.42
C ALA A 50 0.26 -7.16 -10.10
N MET A 51 -0.50 -8.17 -9.67
CA MET A 51 -1.22 -8.14 -8.38
C MET A 51 -0.25 -8.04 -7.20
N THR A 52 0.81 -8.86 -7.17
CA THR A 52 1.84 -8.77 -6.12
C THR A 52 2.50 -7.39 -6.07
N LYS A 53 2.81 -6.79 -7.23
CA LYS A 53 3.40 -5.46 -7.30
C LYS A 53 2.44 -4.35 -6.85
N LEU A 54 1.16 -4.50 -7.12
CA LEU A 54 0.15 -3.57 -6.62
C LEU A 54 -0.01 -3.65 -5.09
N GLU A 55 0.09 -4.84 -4.50
CA GLU A 55 0.12 -5.00 -3.05
C GLU A 55 1.36 -4.34 -2.43
N GLU A 56 2.54 -4.48 -3.05
CA GLU A 56 3.75 -3.79 -2.62
C GLU A 56 3.59 -2.26 -2.69
N VAL A 57 2.98 -1.72 -3.76
CA VAL A 57 2.65 -0.29 -3.87
C VAL A 57 1.82 0.16 -2.67
N MET A 58 0.75 -0.56 -2.35
CA MET A 58 -0.09 -0.26 -1.19
C MET A 58 0.70 -0.29 0.13
N MET A 59 1.54 -1.31 0.32
CA MET A 59 2.36 -1.46 1.53
C MET A 59 3.30 -0.26 1.71
N TRP A 60 4.04 0.10 0.67
CA TRP A 60 5.02 1.18 0.72
C TRP A 60 4.37 2.56 0.84
N ALA A 61 3.24 2.79 0.17
CA ALA A 61 2.47 4.02 0.32
C ALA A 61 1.93 4.19 1.75
N ASN A 62 1.36 3.13 2.34
CA ASN A 62 0.93 3.17 3.74
C ASN A 62 2.10 3.37 4.70
N ALA A 63 3.24 2.72 4.46
CA ALA A 63 4.43 2.93 5.28
C ALA A 63 4.94 4.39 5.19
N ALA A 64 4.87 5.02 4.01
CA ALA A 64 5.22 6.42 3.84
C ALA A 64 4.29 7.35 4.64
N ILE A 65 2.98 7.08 4.65
CA ILE A 65 2.00 7.82 5.46
C ILE A 65 2.27 7.63 6.95
N ALA A 66 2.59 6.40 7.38
CA ALA A 66 2.74 6.12 8.80
C ALA A 66 4.05 6.69 9.39
N ARG A 67 5.11 6.80 8.57
CA ARG A 67 6.45 7.19 9.02
C ARG A 67 6.75 8.69 8.89
N ASN A 68 5.86 9.48 8.31
CA ASN A 68 6.00 10.93 8.09
C ASN A 68 4.78 11.69 8.62
#